data_AF-A0A813IEE9-F1
#
_entry.id   AF-A0A813IEE9-F1
#
_cell.length_a   1.000
_cell.length_b   1.000
_cell.length_c   1.000
_cell.angle_alpha   90.00
_cell.angle_beta   90.00
_cell.angle_gamma   90.00
#
_symmetry.space_group_name_H-M   'P 1'
#
loop_
_entity.id
_entity.type
_entity.pdbx_description
1 polymer ?
#
loop_
_entity_poly.entity_id
_entity_poly.type
_entity_poly.pdbx_seq_one_letter_code
_entity_poly.pdbx_strand_id
1 'polypeptide(L)'
;DQWHNLCSRLHNYPGATCGALGPASTDECPMWFKKLWDAEVIWLRNNLAKSIADWQIVVTHFPPEHGTETWKSLTEEFGVDLMMTAHRHIQEVHGQNDKNNMLRPTTYVVTGGGGGITSEGPPQADGQDDQYGFMDMTLSKHELMITAISHGGQIRSTTCVLQRHKGGEMAELSGTSLCQGIPFGTQPLVSKPIFT
;
A
#
# COMPACT_ATOMS: atom_id res chain seq x y z
N ASP A 1 -12.06 -11.02 9.77
CA ASP A 1 -12.92 -11.00 10.97
C ASP A 1 -12.98 -12.42 11.56
N GLN A 2 -13.55 -12.59 12.73
CA GLN A 2 -13.61 -13.91 13.40
C GLN A 2 -14.73 -14.79 12.79
N TRP A 3 -15.67 -14.16 12.10
CA TRP A 3 -16.91 -14.75 11.62
C TRP A 3 -16.98 -14.97 10.11
N HIS A 4 -16.02 -14.49 9.32
CA HIS A 4 -15.90 -14.70 7.87
C HIS A 4 -14.43 -14.96 7.49
N ASN A 5 -13.78 -15.92 8.17
CA ASN A 5 -12.49 -16.42 7.73
C ASN A 5 -12.68 -17.69 6.87
N LEU A 6 -11.91 -17.77 5.78
CA LEU A 6 -11.90 -18.88 4.83
C LEU A 6 -11.67 -20.25 5.51
N CYS A 7 -10.97 -20.26 6.64
CA CYS A 7 -10.62 -21.45 7.40
C CYS A 7 -11.67 -21.87 8.45
N SER A 8 -12.85 -21.26 8.46
CA SER A 8 -13.86 -21.50 9.49
C SER A 8 -14.62 -22.80 9.23
N ARG A 9 -14.76 -23.66 10.25
CA ARG A 9 -15.65 -24.84 10.20
C ARG A 9 -17.13 -24.47 10.04
N LEU A 10 -17.54 -23.26 10.41
CA LEU A 10 -18.93 -22.81 10.28
C LEU A 10 -19.34 -22.63 8.82
N HIS A 11 -18.39 -22.24 7.97
CA HIS A 11 -18.63 -21.85 6.58
C HIS A 11 -18.06 -22.86 5.57
N ASN A 12 -17.56 -23.99 6.05
CA ASN A 12 -17.02 -25.07 5.23
C ASN A 12 -17.73 -26.38 5.56
N TYR A 13 -18.09 -27.14 4.54
CA TYR A 13 -18.69 -28.46 4.73
C TYR A 13 -17.68 -29.46 5.33
N PRO A 14 -18.13 -30.52 6.03
CA PRO A 14 -17.23 -31.55 6.56
C PRO A 14 -16.37 -32.19 5.47
N GLY A 15 -15.05 -32.21 5.65
CA GLY A 15 -14.10 -32.74 4.66
C GLY A 15 -13.71 -31.76 3.54
N ALA A 16 -14.08 -30.48 3.64
CA ALA A 16 -13.64 -29.45 2.70
C ALA A 16 -12.10 -29.39 2.62
N THR A 17 -11.61 -29.32 1.38
CA THR A 17 -10.19 -29.30 1.05
C THR A 17 -9.97 -28.51 -0.23
N CYS A 18 -8.78 -27.91 -0.38
CA CYS A 18 -8.34 -27.26 -1.61
C CYS A 18 -7.43 -28.17 -2.47
N GLY A 19 -7.35 -29.46 -2.13
CA GLY A 19 -6.53 -30.44 -2.84
C GLY A 19 -5.03 -30.15 -2.72
N ALA A 20 -4.27 -30.53 -3.75
CA ALA A 20 -2.81 -30.46 -3.71
C ALA A 20 -2.22 -29.03 -3.71
N LEU A 21 -3.00 -28.02 -4.07
CA LEU A 21 -2.54 -26.63 -4.21
C LEU A 21 -2.94 -25.74 -3.03
N GLY A 22 -3.58 -26.30 -1.99
CA GLY A 22 -4.06 -25.53 -0.86
C GLY A 22 -4.12 -26.34 0.43
N PRO A 23 -4.84 -25.84 1.45
CA PRO A 23 -5.06 -26.57 2.68
C PRO A 23 -5.65 -27.96 2.45
N ALA A 24 -5.05 -28.99 3.08
CA ALA A 24 -5.57 -30.35 2.97
C ALA A 24 -6.91 -30.51 3.71
N SER A 25 -7.18 -29.65 4.69
CA SER A 25 -8.45 -29.58 5.41
C SER A 25 -8.72 -28.18 5.95
N THR A 26 -9.96 -27.92 6.37
CA THR A 26 -10.34 -26.71 7.12
C THR A 26 -9.47 -26.50 8.37
N ASP A 27 -9.06 -27.56 9.05
CA ASP A 27 -8.23 -27.48 10.26
C ASP A 27 -6.79 -27.09 9.98
N GLU A 28 -6.24 -27.53 8.85
CA GLU A 28 -4.88 -27.18 8.42
C GLU A 28 -4.80 -25.80 7.75
N CYS A 29 -5.93 -25.24 7.33
CA CYS A 29 -6.01 -24.00 6.56
C CYS A 29 -5.21 -22.83 7.15
N PRO A 30 -5.31 -22.49 8.45
CA PRO A 30 -4.55 -21.39 9.02
C PRO A 30 -3.03 -21.63 8.93
N MET A 31 -2.60 -22.87 9.21
CA MET A 31 -1.18 -23.24 9.19
C MET A 31 -0.62 -23.32 7.77
N TRP A 32 -1.44 -23.70 6.79
CA TRP A 32 -1.05 -23.69 5.40
C TRP A 32 -0.73 -22.26 4.93
N PHE A 33 -1.62 -21.29 5.19
CA PHE A 33 -1.36 -19.88 4.84
C PHE A 33 -0.18 -19.29 5.61
N LYS A 34 0.01 -19.67 6.89
CA LYS A 34 1.20 -19.26 7.65
C LYS A 34 2.49 -19.76 7.00
N LYS A 35 2.54 -21.03 6.58
CA LYS A 35 3.71 -21.60 5.90
C LYS A 35 3.96 -20.93 4.53
N LEU A 36 2.90 -20.66 3.77
CA LEU A 36 3.00 -19.93 2.52
C LEU A 36 3.59 -18.53 2.75
N TRP A 37 3.02 -17.78 3.71
CA TRP A 37 3.52 -16.47 4.09
C TRP A 37 5.01 -16.49 4.48
N ASP A 38 5.42 -17.44 5.32
CA ASP A 38 6.82 -17.56 5.74
C ASP A 38 7.75 -17.84 4.55
N ALA A 39 7.32 -18.68 3.61
CA ALA A 39 8.07 -18.98 2.39
C ALA A 39 8.14 -17.76 1.45
N GLU A 40 7.05 -17.01 1.30
CA GLU A 40 6.99 -15.80 0.49
C GLU A 40 7.86 -14.67 1.05
N VAL A 41 7.92 -14.52 2.38
CA VAL A 41 8.81 -13.56 3.04
C VAL A 41 10.29 -13.90 2.77
N ILE A 42 10.67 -15.18 2.86
CA ILE A 42 12.03 -15.63 2.53
C ILE A 42 12.32 -15.39 1.04
N TRP A 43 11.37 -15.71 0.17
CA TRP A 43 11.49 -15.46 -1.27
C TRP A 43 11.69 -13.98 -1.57
N LEU A 44 10.86 -13.09 -0.99
CA LEU A 44 10.95 -11.65 -1.18
C LEU A 44 12.29 -11.12 -0.68
N ARG A 45 12.70 -11.50 0.53
CA ARG A 45 14.00 -11.14 1.12
C ARG A 45 15.17 -11.48 0.19
N ASN A 46 15.17 -12.69 -0.37
CA ASN A 46 16.21 -13.13 -1.30
C ASN A 46 16.25 -12.31 -2.60
N ASN A 47 15.09 -11.87 -3.11
CA ASN A 47 15.02 -11.06 -4.32
C ASN A 47 15.41 -9.60 -4.05
N LEU A 48 14.98 -9.01 -2.93
CA LEU A 48 15.40 -7.67 -2.50
C LEU A 48 16.93 -7.59 -2.32
N ALA A 49 17.53 -8.62 -1.72
CA ALA A 49 18.98 -8.71 -1.54
C ALA A 49 19.73 -8.72 -2.89
N LYS A 50 19.21 -9.45 -3.88
CA LYS A 50 19.83 -9.60 -5.21
C LYS A 50 19.56 -8.45 -6.17
N SER A 51 18.51 -7.67 -5.93
CA SER A 51 18.12 -6.58 -6.81
C SER A 51 19.20 -5.50 -6.88
N ILE A 52 19.43 -5.03 -8.10
CA ILE A 52 20.31 -3.91 -8.46
C ILE A 52 19.53 -2.76 -9.11
N ALA A 53 18.20 -2.82 -9.08
CA ALA A 53 17.35 -1.76 -9.60
C ALA A 53 17.54 -0.49 -8.77
N ASP A 54 17.46 0.67 -9.43
CA ASP A 54 17.54 1.97 -8.77
C ASP A 54 16.37 2.19 -7.78
N TRP A 55 15.19 1.66 -8.10
CA TRP A 55 13.99 1.71 -7.25
C TRP A 55 13.59 0.33 -6.75
N GLN A 56 13.31 0.21 -5.46
CA GLN A 56 12.70 -0.93 -4.80
C GLN A 56 11.27 -0.61 -4.39
N ILE A 57 10.32 -1.13 -5.17
CA ILE A 57 8.88 -0.95 -4.93
C ILE A 57 8.27 -2.32 -4.63
N VAL A 58 7.56 -2.42 -3.51
CA VAL A 58 6.83 -3.62 -3.10
C VAL A 58 5.33 -3.39 -3.32
N VAL A 59 4.66 -4.36 -3.96
CA VAL A 59 3.21 -4.34 -4.16
C VAL A 59 2.62 -5.53 -3.42
N THR A 60 1.63 -5.29 -2.57
CA THR A 60 0.90 -6.34 -1.83
C THR A 60 -0.55 -5.92 -1.62
N HIS A 61 -1.44 -6.86 -1.30
CA HIS A 61 -2.85 -6.53 -1.11
C HIS A 61 -3.08 -5.79 0.22
N PHE A 62 -2.55 -6.32 1.33
CA PHE A 62 -2.81 -5.79 2.66
C PHE A 62 -1.83 -4.67 3.04
N PRO A 63 -2.30 -3.58 3.69
CA PRO A 63 -1.43 -2.52 4.17
C PRO A 63 -0.53 -2.97 5.33
N PRO A 64 0.52 -2.20 5.65
CA PRO A 64 1.61 -2.63 6.52
C PRO A 64 1.23 -3.07 7.93
N GLU A 65 0.09 -2.62 8.48
CA GLU A 65 -0.37 -3.11 9.78
C GLU A 65 -0.62 -4.63 9.81
N HIS A 66 -0.82 -5.24 8.65
CA HIS A 66 -0.82 -6.70 8.48
C HIS A 66 0.61 -7.22 8.30
N GLY A 67 1.31 -7.41 9.42
CA GLY A 67 2.69 -7.89 9.42
C GLY A 67 3.72 -6.79 9.69
N THR A 68 3.35 -5.75 10.45
CA THR A 68 4.15 -4.55 10.73
C THR A 68 5.63 -4.82 10.97
N GLU A 69 5.98 -5.74 11.86
CA GLU A 69 7.37 -6.01 12.22
C GLU A 69 8.15 -6.69 11.09
N THR A 70 7.48 -7.51 10.27
CA THR A 70 8.08 -8.10 9.07
C THR A 70 8.36 -7.01 8.04
N TRP A 71 7.38 -6.13 7.79
CA TRP A 71 7.55 -5.04 6.84
C TRP A 71 8.63 -4.06 7.26
N LYS A 72 8.62 -3.59 8.53
CA LYS A 72 9.70 -2.74 9.06
C LYS A 72 11.09 -3.36 8.86
N SER A 73 11.24 -4.63 9.20
CA SER A 73 12.52 -5.33 9.03
C SER A 73 12.96 -5.36 7.56
N LEU A 74 12.07 -5.72 6.64
CA LEU A 74 12.39 -5.78 5.21
C LEU A 74 12.69 -4.39 4.63
N THR A 75 11.89 -3.39 4.95
CA THR A 75 12.02 -2.06 4.36
C THR A 75 13.24 -1.30 4.86
N GLU A 76 13.61 -1.50 6.14
CA GLU A 76 14.84 -0.97 6.72
C GLU A 76 16.08 -1.64 6.14
N GLU A 77 16.11 -2.98 6.11
CA GLU A 77 17.28 -3.73 5.69
C GLU A 77 17.61 -3.52 4.20
N PHE A 78 16.59 -3.56 3.34
CA PHE A 78 16.80 -3.51 1.88
C PHE A 78 16.62 -2.13 1.27
N GLY A 79 16.16 -1.14 2.03
CA GLY A 79 15.92 0.20 1.51
C GLY A 79 14.75 0.22 0.53
N VAL A 80 13.60 -0.35 0.91
CA VAL A 80 12.38 -0.27 0.07
C VAL A 80 11.92 1.18 0.05
N ASP A 81 11.70 1.73 -1.16
CA ASP A 81 11.30 3.12 -1.37
C ASP A 81 9.81 3.33 -1.12
N LEU A 82 9.01 2.41 -1.68
CA LEU A 82 7.57 2.50 -1.75
C LEU A 82 6.92 1.13 -1.54
N MET A 83 5.94 1.08 -0.64
CA MET A 83 4.95 -0.01 -0.57
C MET A 83 3.61 0.45 -1.14
N MET A 84 3.14 -0.23 -2.18
CA MET A 84 1.81 -0.03 -2.75
C MET A 84 0.87 -1.11 -2.23
N THR A 85 -0.22 -0.68 -1.57
CA THR A 85 -1.16 -1.58 -0.91
C THR A 85 -2.61 -1.26 -1.25
N ALA A 86 -3.54 -2.14 -0.90
CA ALA A 86 -4.96 -1.99 -1.14
C ALA A 86 -5.74 -2.43 0.12
N HIS A 87 -6.67 -3.38 -0.03
CA HIS A 87 -7.53 -3.92 1.03
C HIS A 87 -8.56 -2.94 1.59
N ARG A 88 -8.14 -1.81 2.16
CA ARG A 88 -9.07 -0.74 2.57
C ARG A 88 -9.57 -0.03 1.33
N HIS A 89 -10.88 0.10 1.20
CA HIS A 89 -11.51 0.70 0.02
C HIS A 89 -11.52 2.24 0.10
N ILE A 90 -10.32 2.81 0.18
CA ILE A 90 -10.01 4.23 0.33
C ILE A 90 -8.63 4.53 -0.29
N GLN A 91 -8.32 5.80 -0.49
CA GLN A 91 -7.00 6.31 -0.85
C GLN A 91 -6.28 6.92 0.35
N GLU A 92 -5.05 6.49 0.62
CA GLU A 92 -4.20 7.04 1.67
C GLU A 92 -2.75 7.17 1.18
N VAL A 93 -2.07 8.25 1.57
CA VAL A 93 -0.67 8.48 1.25
C VAL A 93 0.11 8.75 2.53
N HIS A 94 1.07 7.89 2.85
CA HIS A 94 1.90 7.96 4.05
C HIS A 94 3.37 8.19 3.64
N GLY A 95 3.77 9.46 3.55
CA GLY A 95 5.07 9.88 3.00
C GLY A 95 6.27 9.67 3.93
N GLN A 96 7.48 9.89 3.38
CA GLN A 96 8.76 9.67 4.08
C GLN A 96 9.01 10.58 5.29
N ASN A 97 8.30 11.70 5.36
CA ASN A 97 8.41 12.67 6.46
C ASN A 97 7.17 12.69 7.36
N ASP A 98 6.15 11.89 7.04
CA ASP A 98 4.96 11.79 7.86
C ASP A 98 5.28 11.12 9.20
N LYS A 99 4.89 11.75 10.31
CA LYS A 99 5.08 11.22 11.66
C LYS A 99 4.17 10.03 11.96
N ASN A 100 3.07 9.89 11.23
CA ASN A 100 2.12 8.79 11.38
C ASN A 100 2.46 7.58 10.49
N ASN A 101 3.44 7.72 9.59
CA ASN A 101 3.92 6.63 8.76
C ASN A 101 4.72 5.63 9.61
N MET A 102 4.15 4.44 9.84
CA MET A 102 4.77 3.39 10.65
C MET A 102 5.98 2.70 10.01
N LEU A 103 6.18 2.90 8.69
CA LEU A 103 7.32 2.39 7.92
C LEU A 103 8.36 3.47 7.61
N ARG A 104 8.22 4.67 8.16
CA ARG A 104 9.13 5.79 7.88
C ARG A 104 10.60 5.35 8.04
N PRO A 105 11.48 5.63 7.05
CA PRO A 105 11.29 6.53 5.90
C PRO A 105 10.73 5.91 4.63
N THR A 106 10.33 4.64 4.61
CA THR A 106 9.66 4.04 3.45
C THR A 106 8.27 4.63 3.29
N THR A 107 7.97 5.17 2.11
CA THR A 107 6.61 5.61 1.79
C THR A 107 5.71 4.39 1.65
N TYR A 108 4.48 4.46 2.13
CA TYR A 108 3.45 3.51 1.69
C TYR A 108 2.18 4.22 1.30
N VAL A 109 1.44 3.58 0.40
CA VAL A 109 0.16 4.07 -0.07
C VAL A 109 -0.89 2.97 0.03
N VAL A 110 -2.12 3.38 0.25
CA VAL A 110 -3.31 2.54 0.13
C VAL A 110 -4.11 3.04 -1.06
N THR A 111 -4.28 2.21 -2.08
CA THR A 111 -5.01 2.52 -3.31
C THR A 111 -6.14 1.51 -3.54
N GLY A 112 -6.86 1.16 -2.47
CA GLY A 112 -7.98 0.20 -2.56
C GLY A 112 -9.30 0.82 -3.03
N GLY A 113 -9.36 2.15 -3.19
CA GLY A 113 -10.49 2.91 -3.73
C GLY A 113 -10.76 2.75 -5.24
N GLY A 114 -10.35 1.66 -5.89
CA GLY A 114 -10.42 1.53 -7.36
C GLY A 114 -11.83 1.38 -7.96
N GLY A 115 -12.90 1.43 -7.15
CA GLY A 115 -14.29 1.25 -7.61
C GLY A 115 -14.84 -0.17 -7.43
N GLY A 116 -14.37 -0.90 -6.41
CA GLY A 116 -14.98 -2.17 -5.97
C GLY A 116 -16.40 -1.99 -5.39
N ILE A 117 -16.97 -3.06 -4.83
CA ILE A 117 -18.39 -3.08 -4.39
C ILE A 117 -18.69 -2.04 -3.30
N THR A 118 -17.71 -1.72 -2.45
CA THR A 118 -17.88 -0.78 -1.33
C THR A 118 -16.70 0.18 -1.23
N SER A 119 -16.91 1.28 -0.53
CA SER A 119 -15.88 2.18 0.02
C SER A 119 -15.89 2.12 1.55
N GLU A 120 -14.82 2.60 2.21
CA GLU A 120 -14.76 2.64 3.68
C GLU A 120 -15.77 3.62 4.30
N GLY A 121 -16.10 4.69 3.58
CA GLY A 121 -17.08 5.70 3.95
C GLY A 121 -17.95 6.12 2.77
N PRO A 122 -19.01 6.93 3.00
CA PRO A 122 -19.90 7.38 1.93
C PRO A 122 -19.13 8.22 0.90
N PRO A 123 -19.08 7.79 -0.38
CA PRO A 123 -18.41 8.54 -1.42
C PRO A 123 -19.26 9.76 -1.81
N GLN A 124 -18.64 10.91 -2.01
CA GLN A 124 -19.28 12.09 -2.54
C GLN A 124 -19.37 12.00 -4.06
N ALA A 125 -20.53 12.35 -4.61
CA ALA A 125 -20.79 12.22 -6.04
C ALA A 125 -19.81 13.03 -6.91
N ASP A 126 -19.28 14.14 -6.39
CA ASP A 126 -18.34 14.99 -7.12
C ASP A 126 -16.86 14.67 -6.87
N GLY A 127 -16.55 13.66 -6.04
CA GLY A 127 -15.18 13.21 -5.77
C GLY A 127 -14.39 14.09 -4.79
N GLN A 128 -15.05 14.99 -4.05
CA GLN A 128 -14.43 15.75 -2.97
C GLN A 128 -14.26 14.90 -1.70
N ASP A 129 -13.60 13.76 -1.82
CA ASP A 129 -13.26 12.82 -0.78
C ASP A 129 -12.10 11.93 -1.24
N ASP A 130 -11.63 11.05 -0.36
CA ASP A 130 -10.54 10.13 -0.64
C ASP A 130 -11.04 8.68 -0.82
N GLN A 131 -12.34 8.46 -1.06
CA GLN A 131 -12.93 7.11 -1.15
C GLN A 131 -12.57 6.40 -2.44
N TYR A 132 -13.03 6.93 -3.58
CA TYR A 132 -12.76 6.31 -4.88
C TYR A 132 -11.75 7.11 -5.70
N GLY A 133 -10.98 6.41 -6.52
CA GLY A 133 -10.05 6.98 -7.48
C GLY A 133 -8.81 6.12 -7.70
N PHE A 134 -7.70 6.76 -8.05
CA PHE A 134 -6.45 6.09 -8.42
C PHE A 134 -5.25 6.98 -8.08
N MET A 135 -4.07 6.37 -8.06
CA MET A 135 -2.81 7.10 -7.91
C MET A 135 -2.04 7.08 -9.23
N ASP A 136 -1.64 8.26 -9.68
CA ASP A 136 -0.71 8.43 -10.80
C ASP A 136 0.71 8.57 -10.24
N MET A 137 1.68 7.96 -10.93
CA MET A 137 3.07 7.93 -10.48
C MET A 137 4.01 8.33 -11.61
N THR A 138 4.77 9.40 -11.38
CA THR A 138 5.84 9.84 -12.28
C THR A 138 7.19 9.50 -11.65
N LEU A 139 7.97 8.68 -12.34
CA LEU A 139 9.28 8.20 -11.86
C LEU A 139 10.40 8.83 -12.67
N SER A 140 11.43 9.31 -11.96
CA SER A 140 12.73 9.68 -12.53
C SER A 140 13.83 8.80 -11.92
N LYS A 141 15.09 9.05 -12.30
CA LYS A 141 16.22 8.39 -11.64
C LYS A 141 16.39 8.78 -10.17
N HIS A 142 15.94 9.98 -9.76
CA HIS A 142 16.27 10.56 -8.45
C HIS A 142 15.07 10.73 -7.52
N GLU A 143 13.87 10.80 -8.08
CA GLU A 143 12.65 11.06 -7.34
C GLU A 143 11.44 10.40 -8.01
N LEU A 144 10.49 9.97 -7.20
CA LEU A 144 9.20 9.44 -7.60
C LEU A 144 8.12 10.35 -7.03
N MET A 145 7.24 10.87 -7.88
CA MET A 145 6.07 11.67 -7.49
C MET A 145 4.81 10.81 -7.54
N ILE A 146 4.05 10.81 -6.45
CA ILE A 146 2.75 10.17 -6.31
C ILE A 146 1.68 11.25 -6.29
N THR A 147 0.69 11.14 -7.16
CA THR A 147 -0.50 11.99 -7.19
C THR A 147 -1.73 11.14 -6.94
N ALA A 148 -2.38 11.31 -5.77
CA ALA A 148 -3.67 10.68 -5.49
C ALA A 148 -4.78 11.51 -6.14
N ILE A 149 -5.61 10.88 -6.96
CA ILE A 149 -6.67 11.51 -7.76
C ILE A 149 -7.98 10.81 -7.43
N SER A 150 -9.00 11.55 -7.02
CA SER A 150 -10.32 10.98 -6.76
C SER A 150 -11.07 10.65 -8.06
N HIS A 151 -12.17 9.90 -7.98
CA HIS A 151 -12.99 9.55 -9.16
C HIS A 151 -13.61 10.78 -9.86
N GLY A 152 -13.75 11.90 -9.14
CA GLY A 152 -14.18 13.18 -9.70
C GLY A 152 -13.07 13.96 -10.42
N GLY A 153 -11.83 13.45 -10.40
CA GLY A 153 -10.66 14.07 -11.03
C GLY A 153 -9.94 15.08 -10.15
N GLN A 154 -10.27 15.19 -8.86
CA GLN A 154 -9.59 16.12 -7.96
C GLN A 154 -8.25 15.54 -7.48
N ILE A 155 -7.20 16.35 -7.47
CA ILE A 155 -5.95 15.99 -6.79
C ILE A 155 -6.21 16.02 -5.28
N ARG A 156 -6.03 14.87 -4.64
CA ARG A 156 -6.25 14.66 -3.20
C ARG A 156 -4.95 14.69 -2.42
N SER A 157 -3.83 14.31 -3.03
CA SER A 157 -2.50 14.43 -2.44
C SER A 157 -1.42 14.43 -3.52
N THR A 158 -0.34 15.16 -3.28
CA THR A 158 0.92 15.03 -4.05
C THR A 158 2.06 14.75 -3.08
N THR A 159 2.80 13.66 -3.28
CA THR A 159 3.94 13.28 -2.42
C THR A 159 5.13 12.88 -3.27
N CYS A 160 6.28 13.49 -3.03
CA CYS A 160 7.55 13.04 -3.60
C CYS A 160 8.30 12.11 -2.66
N VAL A 161 8.91 11.11 -3.25
CA VAL A 161 9.67 10.04 -2.59
C VAL A 161 11.08 10.10 -3.15
N LEU A 162 12.06 10.18 -2.25
CA LEU A 162 13.47 10.00 -2.57
C LEU A 162 13.86 8.54 -2.38
N GLN A 163 14.84 8.10 -3.15
CA GLN A 163 15.34 6.73 -3.07
C GLN A 163 15.94 6.41 -1.70
N ARG A 164 15.97 5.13 -1.37
CA ARG A 164 16.57 4.54 -0.18
C ARG A 164 17.59 3.51 -0.63
N HIS A 165 18.79 3.62 -0.10
CA HIS A 165 19.84 2.64 -0.32
C HIS A 165 19.71 1.49 0.67
N LYS A 166 20.26 0.32 0.30
CA LYS A 166 20.35 -0.83 1.22
C LYS A 166 21.03 -0.39 2.52
N GLY A 167 20.46 -0.77 3.66
CA GLY A 167 20.85 -0.24 4.98
C GLY A 167 20.11 1.03 5.40
N GLY A 168 19.18 1.54 4.59
CA GLY A 168 18.17 2.53 5.00
C GLY A 168 18.56 3.99 4.83
N GLU A 169 19.73 4.29 4.27
CA GLU A 169 20.17 5.65 3.95
C GLU A 169 19.30 6.26 2.84
N MET A 170 18.91 7.51 3.02
CA MET A 170 18.15 8.26 2.02
C MET A 170 19.10 8.83 0.97
N ALA A 171 18.74 8.70 -0.31
CA ALA A 171 19.44 9.39 -1.38
C ALA A 171 19.25 10.91 -1.26
N GLU A 172 20.26 11.66 -1.67
CA GLU A 172 20.14 13.11 -1.82
C GLU A 172 19.48 13.46 -3.16
N LEU A 173 18.56 14.43 -3.13
CA LEU A 173 17.96 14.94 -4.35
C LEU A 173 19.02 15.71 -5.14
N SER A 174 19.30 15.24 -6.36
CA SER A 174 20.15 15.95 -7.32
C SER A 174 19.28 16.68 -8.35
N GLY A 175 19.28 18.02 -8.32
CA GLY A 175 18.59 18.87 -9.29
C GLY A 175 17.21 19.34 -8.82
N THR A 176 16.31 19.55 -9.79
CA THR A 176 14.93 20.03 -9.56
C THR A 176 14.01 18.88 -9.18
N SER A 177 13.27 19.04 -8.08
CA SER A 177 12.23 18.10 -7.67
C SER A 177 11.06 18.09 -8.68
N LEU A 178 10.53 16.91 -8.98
CA LEU A 178 9.25 16.65 -9.62
C LEU A 178 8.09 17.36 -8.90
N CYS A 179 8.18 17.55 -7.58
CA CYS A 179 7.18 18.29 -6.80
C CYS A 179 7.42 19.80 -6.77
N GLN A 180 8.45 20.32 -7.45
CA GLN A 180 8.73 21.76 -7.43
C GLN A 180 7.55 22.55 -8.04
N GLY A 181 6.98 23.46 -7.24
CA GLY A 181 5.85 24.28 -7.67
C GLY A 181 4.49 23.59 -7.63
N ILE A 182 4.41 22.35 -7.14
CA ILE A 182 3.16 21.61 -6.96
C ILE A 182 2.75 21.64 -5.49
N PRO A 183 1.46 21.89 -5.15
CA PRO A 183 0.98 21.78 -3.79
C PRO A 183 1.28 20.39 -3.19
N PHE A 184 2.04 20.37 -2.10
CA PHE A 184 2.49 19.15 -1.44
C PHE A 184 1.50 18.66 -0.37
N GLY A 185 1.43 17.35 -0.21
CA GLY A 185 0.62 16.67 0.79
C GLY A 185 -0.87 16.66 0.47
N THR A 186 -1.67 16.30 1.47
CA THR A 186 -3.13 16.21 1.35
C THR A 186 -3.74 17.57 1.03
N GLN A 187 -4.58 17.61 0.00
CA GLN A 187 -5.28 18.80 -0.44
C GLN A 187 -6.60 18.96 0.33
N PRO A 188 -6.99 20.19 0.71
CA PRO A 188 -8.26 20.43 1.39
C PRO A 188 -9.44 20.00 0.51
N LEU A 189 -10.54 19.59 1.16
CA LEU A 189 -11.82 19.39 0.47
C LEU A 189 -12.38 20.76 0.09
N VAL A 190 -12.85 20.91 -1.15
CA VAL A 190 -13.57 22.14 -1.54
C VAL A 190 -15.03 21.95 -1.16
N SER A 191 -15.50 22.70 -0.17
CA SER A 191 -16.93 22.75 0.12
C SER A 191 -17.65 23.51 -1.00
N LYS A 192 -18.71 22.92 -1.56
CA LYS A 192 -19.65 23.70 -2.38
C LYS A 192 -20.41 24.65 -1.45
N PRO A 193 -20.62 25.92 -1.84
CA PRO A 193 -21.59 26.75 -1.16
C PRO A 193 -22.95 26.05 -1.26
N ILE A 194 -23.61 25.87 -0.12
CA ILE A 194 -24.98 25.40 -0.04
C ILE A 194 -25.83 26.52 -0.64
N PHE A 195 -26.25 26.37 -1.90
CA PHE A 195 -27.31 27.19 -2.45
C PHE A 195 -28.62 26.70 -1.81
N THR A 196 -29.08 27.42 -0.80
CA THR A 196 -30.41 27.29 -0.18
C THR A 196 -31.49 27.84 -1.09
#